data_AF-A0A6L4YN47-F1
#
_entry.id   AF-A0A6L4YN47-F1
#
_cell.length_a   1.000
_cell.length_b   1.000
_cell.length_c   1.000
_cell.angle_alpha   90.00
_cell.angle_beta   90.00
_cell.angle_gamma   90.00
#
_symmetry.space_group_name_H-M   'P 1'
#
loop_
_entity.id
_entity.type
_entity.pdbx_description
1 polymer ?
#
loop_
_entity_poly.entity_id
_entity_poly.type
_entity_poly.pdbx_seq_one_letter_code
_entity_poly.pdbx_strand_id
1 'polypeptide(L)'
;MRRGWRQIPAATWFAACAALPLAAVAEDRPAVIKTGQATDALTERDLDHSLWDTAPTTTIRLATAFPGHPSIVGTALTPNAEVKALRTAAGLLVRLEWGDAEADARLETARFADGAALQFPRSGKASTAPFMGGGGQTVNIWYWNAARNSAENLMADGFGTLARLPVQDVRAYGRHADGKWRVVFFRAWRSPEPQAAALPMASGARRPIAFAVWNGRNQERDGFKAVTLAWQILQF
;
A
#
# COMPACT_ATOMS: atom_id res chain seq x y z
N MET A 1 -41.86 75.65 22.33
CA MET A 1 -42.28 74.25 22.12
C MET A 1 -41.05 73.42 21.75
N ARG A 2 -40.44 72.72 22.73
CA ARG A 2 -39.21 71.93 22.54
C ARG A 2 -39.59 70.49 22.19
N ARG A 3 -39.12 69.99 21.04
CA ARG A 3 -39.32 68.60 20.57
C ARG A 3 -38.42 67.66 21.38
N GLY A 4 -39.03 66.78 22.17
CA GLY A 4 -38.33 65.71 22.90
C GLY A 4 -38.00 64.54 21.99
N TRP A 5 -36.74 64.08 22.03
CA TRP A 5 -36.28 62.87 21.36
C TRP A 5 -36.66 61.65 22.21
N ARG A 6 -37.27 60.62 21.60
CA ARG A 6 -37.44 59.30 22.20
C ARG A 6 -36.31 58.40 21.73
N GLN A 7 -35.57 57.82 22.67
CA GLN A 7 -34.55 56.80 22.42
C GLN A 7 -35.22 55.48 22.03
N ILE A 8 -34.63 54.79 21.04
CA ILE A 8 -34.95 53.40 20.68
C ILE A 8 -33.82 52.54 21.26
N PRO A 9 -34.10 51.45 22.00
CA PRO A 9 -33.05 50.61 22.53
C PRO A 9 -32.42 49.75 21.42
N ALA A 10 -31.09 49.64 21.44
CA ALA A 10 -30.34 48.78 20.54
C ALA A 10 -30.61 47.30 20.87
N ALA A 11 -31.08 46.53 19.90
CA ALA A 11 -31.20 45.08 20.01
C ALA A 11 -29.81 44.44 19.88
N THR A 12 -29.29 43.90 20.96
CA THR A 12 -28.08 43.07 20.98
C THR A 12 -28.41 41.68 20.46
N TRP A 13 -27.92 41.36 19.26
CA TRP A 13 -27.90 39.99 18.75
C TRP A 13 -26.71 39.25 19.37
N PHE A 14 -26.98 38.30 20.28
CA PHE A 14 -25.99 37.31 20.68
C PHE A 14 -25.88 36.25 19.58
N ALA A 15 -24.85 36.32 18.75
CA ALA A 15 -24.47 35.22 17.87
C ALA A 15 -23.78 34.14 18.72
N ALA A 16 -24.52 33.08 19.06
CA ALA A 16 -23.93 31.88 19.63
C ALA A 16 -23.18 31.12 18.52
N CYS A 17 -21.86 31.29 18.45
CA CYS A 17 -20.99 30.41 17.66
C CYS A 17 -20.97 29.03 18.32
N ALA A 18 -21.77 28.10 17.80
CA ALA A 18 -21.60 26.69 18.09
C ALA A 18 -20.27 26.22 17.49
N ALA A 19 -19.25 26.05 18.32
CA ALA A 19 -18.02 25.37 17.91
C ALA A 19 -18.36 23.90 17.64
N LEU A 20 -18.41 23.52 16.36
CA LEU A 20 -18.42 22.12 15.98
C LEU A 20 -17.16 21.46 16.55
N PRO A 21 -17.24 20.29 17.18
CA PRO A 21 -16.05 19.59 17.63
C PRO A 21 -15.23 19.26 16.39
N LEU A 22 -14.00 19.77 16.34
CA LEU A 22 -13.01 19.34 15.36
C LEU A 22 -12.82 17.84 15.59
N ALA A 23 -13.44 17.01 14.76
CA ALA A 23 -13.19 15.58 14.78
C ALA A 23 -11.67 15.41 14.65
N ALA A 24 -11.05 14.85 15.68
CA ALA A 24 -9.62 14.57 15.65
C ALA A 24 -9.36 13.73 14.40
N VAL A 25 -8.64 14.29 13.44
CA VAL A 25 -8.03 13.51 12.37
C VAL A 25 -7.19 12.45 13.09
N ALA A 26 -7.62 11.19 13.03
CA ALA A 26 -6.85 10.11 13.61
C ALA A 26 -5.45 10.21 13.01
N GLU A 27 -4.43 10.44 13.84
CA GLU A 27 -3.05 10.36 13.38
C GLU A 27 -2.90 9.02 12.68
N ASP A 28 -2.64 9.02 11.37
CA ASP A 28 -2.44 7.80 10.60
C ASP A 28 -1.05 7.26 10.96
N ARG A 29 -0.95 6.70 12.15
CA ARG A 29 0.28 6.11 12.66
C ARG A 29 0.62 4.93 11.75
N PRO A 30 1.88 4.84 11.28
CA PRO A 30 2.33 3.70 10.50
C PRO A 30 2.00 2.38 11.20
N ALA A 31 1.29 1.49 10.51
CA ALA A 31 1.10 0.12 10.95
C ALA A 31 2.46 -0.59 11.02
N VAL A 32 2.61 -1.47 12.01
CA VAL A 32 3.84 -2.25 12.21
C VAL A 32 3.57 -3.70 11.85
N ILE A 33 4.04 -4.11 10.67
CA ILE A 33 4.01 -5.47 10.17
C ILE A 33 5.19 -6.22 10.79
N LYS A 34 4.91 -6.99 11.85
CA LYS A 34 5.92 -7.85 12.49
C LYS A 34 6.06 -9.14 11.71
N THR A 35 7.29 -9.52 11.41
CA THR A 35 7.54 -10.81 10.75
C THR A 35 7.49 -11.97 11.75
N GLY A 36 6.89 -13.09 11.33
CA GLY A 36 7.06 -14.39 11.98
C GLY A 36 8.23 -15.18 11.39
N GLN A 37 8.41 -16.42 11.84
CA GLN A 37 9.40 -17.36 11.33
C GLN A 37 8.73 -18.48 10.56
N ALA A 38 9.39 -18.97 9.51
CA ALA A 38 8.97 -20.11 8.71
C ALA A 38 10.18 -20.94 8.26
N THR A 39 9.93 -22.20 7.93
CA THR A 39 10.94 -23.09 7.35
C THR A 39 11.21 -22.73 5.89
N ASP A 40 12.40 -23.05 5.38
CA ASP A 40 12.76 -22.81 3.96
C ASP A 40 11.94 -23.62 2.94
N ALA A 41 11.16 -24.61 3.40
CA ALA A 41 10.20 -25.31 2.55
C ALA A 41 9.02 -24.43 2.11
N LEU A 42 8.74 -23.33 2.82
CA LEU A 42 7.62 -22.43 2.49
C LEU A 42 7.98 -21.55 1.29
N THR A 43 7.12 -21.58 0.28
CA THR A 43 7.27 -20.78 -0.94
C THR A 43 6.10 -19.81 -1.13
N GLU A 44 6.21 -18.93 -2.13
CA GLU A 44 5.12 -18.04 -2.56
C GLU A 44 3.85 -18.78 -3.02
N ARG A 45 3.94 -20.08 -3.33
CA ARG A 45 2.80 -20.89 -3.78
C ARG A 45 1.99 -21.49 -2.62
N ASP A 46 2.49 -21.39 -1.39
CA ASP A 46 1.92 -22.02 -0.21
C ASP A 46 1.01 -21.05 0.57
N LEU A 47 0.06 -20.41 -0.11
CA LEU A 47 -0.75 -19.30 0.43
C LEU A 47 -1.60 -19.68 1.66
N ASP A 48 -2.02 -20.93 1.73
CA ASP A 48 -2.91 -21.48 2.77
C ASP A 48 -2.16 -22.45 3.72
N HIS A 49 -0.83 -22.46 3.68
CA HIS A 49 -0.06 -23.26 4.61
C HIS A 49 -0.25 -22.77 6.06
N SER A 50 -0.37 -23.70 7.00
CA SER A 50 -0.69 -23.42 8.41
C SER A 50 0.31 -22.52 9.14
N LEU A 51 1.55 -22.40 8.64
CA LEU A 51 2.53 -21.42 9.14
C LEU A 51 2.00 -19.98 9.04
N TRP A 52 1.16 -19.65 8.06
CA TRP A 52 0.52 -18.34 7.99
C TRP A 52 -0.43 -18.08 9.15
N ASP A 53 -1.00 -19.10 9.78
CA ASP A 53 -1.89 -18.95 10.94
C ASP A 53 -1.12 -18.51 12.20
N THR A 54 0.18 -18.77 12.24
CA THR A 54 1.08 -18.33 13.31
C THR A 54 1.65 -16.93 13.10
N ALA A 55 1.57 -16.41 11.86
CA ALA A 55 2.12 -15.10 11.52
C ALA A 55 1.22 -13.97 12.06
N PRO A 56 1.78 -12.91 12.66
CA PRO A 56 1.01 -11.75 13.08
C PRO A 56 0.25 -11.12 11.89
N THR A 57 -1.06 -10.94 12.03
CA THR A 57 -1.89 -10.21 11.06
C THR A 57 -1.82 -8.71 11.34
N THR A 58 -1.60 -7.90 10.31
CA THR A 58 -1.72 -6.44 10.36
C THR A 58 -2.68 -5.96 9.29
N THR A 59 -3.76 -5.27 9.67
CA THR A 59 -4.64 -4.61 8.70
C THR A 59 -4.08 -3.23 8.36
N ILE A 60 -3.89 -2.96 7.08
CA ILE A 60 -3.50 -1.65 6.56
C ILE A 60 -4.72 -0.98 5.93
N ARG A 61 -4.85 0.33 6.14
CA ARG A 61 -5.84 1.15 5.44
C ARG A 61 -5.30 1.60 4.10
N LEU A 62 -6.15 1.55 3.09
CA LEU A 62 -5.83 2.00 1.74
C LEU A 62 -6.76 3.16 1.38
N ALA A 63 -6.23 4.14 0.67
CA ALA A 63 -6.95 5.27 0.13
C ALA A 63 -6.62 5.42 -1.35
N THR A 64 -7.48 6.11 -2.11
CA THR A 64 -7.18 6.43 -3.51
C THR A 64 -5.84 7.17 -3.59
N ALA A 65 -4.99 6.76 -4.53
CA ALA A 65 -3.73 7.45 -4.81
C ALA A 65 -3.96 8.95 -5.10
N PHE A 66 -2.99 9.78 -4.73
CA PHE A 66 -3.07 11.23 -4.91
C PHE A 66 -3.34 11.57 -6.39
N PRO A 67 -4.34 12.42 -6.71
CA PRO A 67 -4.80 12.71 -8.07
C PRO A 67 -3.84 13.63 -8.85
N GLY A 68 -2.56 13.30 -8.87
CA GLY A 68 -1.51 14.01 -9.62
C GLY A 68 -1.21 13.39 -10.99
N HIS A 69 -1.88 12.28 -11.35
CA HIS A 69 -1.68 11.58 -12.62
C HIS A 69 -3.00 11.44 -13.40
N PRO A 70 -3.03 11.66 -14.73
CA PRO A 70 -4.26 11.65 -15.53
C PRO A 70 -5.05 10.33 -15.50
N SER A 71 -4.38 9.22 -15.17
CA SER A 71 -5.06 7.92 -15.07
C SER A 71 -6.03 7.83 -13.89
N ILE A 72 -5.92 8.72 -12.87
CA ILE A 72 -6.69 8.66 -11.63
C ILE A 72 -8.07 9.24 -11.86
N VAL A 73 -9.00 8.36 -12.25
CA VAL A 73 -10.35 8.70 -12.71
C VAL A 73 -11.41 8.17 -11.73
N GLY A 74 -11.33 8.58 -10.47
CA GLY A 74 -12.37 8.27 -9.48
C GLY A 74 -11.83 7.85 -8.12
N THR A 75 -12.55 6.94 -7.46
CA THR A 75 -12.21 6.41 -6.14
C THR A 75 -11.82 4.94 -6.28
N ALA A 76 -10.70 4.56 -5.68
CA ALA A 76 -10.26 3.17 -5.68
C ALA A 76 -11.17 2.33 -4.76
N LEU A 77 -11.50 1.10 -5.17
CA LEU A 77 -12.51 0.30 -4.47
C LEU A 77 -12.00 -0.38 -3.21
N THR A 78 -10.70 -0.70 -3.13
CA THR A 78 -10.17 -1.51 -2.03
C THR A 78 -9.81 -0.62 -0.83
N PRO A 79 -10.53 -0.66 0.31
CA PRO A 79 -10.32 0.28 1.42
C PRO A 79 -9.30 -0.22 2.45
N ASN A 80 -8.97 -1.51 2.44
CA ASN A 80 -8.01 -2.12 3.35
C ASN A 80 -7.47 -3.43 2.77
N ALA A 81 -6.36 -3.88 3.34
CA ALA A 81 -5.80 -5.21 3.11
C ALA A 81 -5.23 -5.76 4.42
N GLU A 82 -5.23 -7.07 4.58
CA GLU A 82 -4.47 -7.77 5.61
C GLU A 82 -3.09 -8.11 5.09
N VAL A 83 -2.08 -7.89 5.93
CA VAL A 83 -0.69 -8.20 5.66
C VAL A 83 -0.15 -9.14 6.71
N LYS A 84 0.47 -10.22 6.26
CA LYS A 84 1.29 -11.12 7.07
C LYS A 84 2.69 -11.18 6.46
N ALA A 85 3.72 -11.35 7.29
CA ALA A 85 5.07 -11.52 6.81
C ALA A 85 5.79 -12.64 7.56
N LEU A 86 6.56 -13.45 6.85
CA LEU A 86 7.33 -14.57 7.37
C LEU A 86 8.77 -14.50 6.87
N ARG A 87 9.71 -14.91 7.72
CA ARG A 87 11.12 -15.02 7.41
C ARG A 87 11.53 -16.48 7.34
N THR A 88 12.33 -16.82 6.34
CA THR A 88 13.05 -18.10 6.27
C THR A 88 14.56 -17.83 6.26
N ALA A 89 15.41 -18.86 6.25
CA ALA A 89 16.85 -18.63 6.09
C ALA A 89 17.18 -18.11 4.68
N ALA A 90 16.37 -18.46 3.67
CA ALA A 90 16.51 -18.01 2.30
C ALA A 90 16.01 -16.57 2.04
N GLY A 91 14.90 -16.15 2.65
CA GLY A 91 14.33 -14.83 2.32
C GLY A 91 13.12 -14.38 3.13
N LEU A 92 12.48 -13.34 2.60
CA LEU A 92 11.27 -12.73 3.14
C LEU A 92 10.06 -13.13 2.31
N LEU A 93 9.00 -13.60 2.96
CA LEU A 93 7.67 -13.73 2.39
C LEU A 93 6.75 -12.65 2.94
N VAL A 94 5.94 -12.04 2.07
CA VAL A 94 4.89 -11.09 2.45
C VAL A 94 3.60 -11.51 1.77
N ARG A 95 2.58 -11.84 2.57
CA ARG A 95 1.23 -12.18 2.09
C ARG A 95 0.32 -10.97 2.24
N LEU A 96 -0.33 -10.59 1.15
CA LEU A 96 -1.43 -9.64 1.11
C LEU A 96 -2.74 -10.39 0.92
N GLU A 97 -3.78 -9.97 1.62
CA GLU A 97 -5.15 -10.45 1.43
C GLU A 97 -6.12 -9.26 1.40
N TRP A 98 -6.98 -9.18 0.39
CA TRP A 98 -8.01 -8.13 0.29
C TRP A 98 -9.30 -8.69 -0.30
N GLY A 99 -10.42 -8.04 0.02
CA GLY A 99 -11.73 -8.39 -0.54
C GLY A 99 -11.84 -7.97 -2.00
N ASP A 100 -12.28 -8.91 -2.84
CA ASP A 100 -12.58 -8.66 -4.25
C ASP A 100 -13.69 -9.61 -4.72
N ALA A 101 -14.81 -9.07 -5.20
CA ALA A 101 -15.95 -9.89 -5.58
C ALA A 101 -15.72 -10.65 -6.90
N GLU A 102 -14.87 -10.13 -7.79
CA GLU A 102 -14.56 -10.74 -9.08
C GLU A 102 -13.05 -10.95 -9.20
N ALA A 103 -12.65 -12.12 -9.71
CA ALA A 103 -11.25 -12.37 -10.02
C ALA A 103 -10.95 -11.86 -11.43
N ASP A 104 -10.47 -10.63 -11.58
CA ASP A 104 -10.05 -10.07 -12.86
C ASP A 104 -8.64 -10.59 -13.20
N ALA A 105 -8.55 -11.88 -13.54
CA ALA A 105 -7.29 -12.61 -13.73
C ALA A 105 -6.93 -12.90 -15.19
N ARG A 106 -7.56 -12.22 -16.15
CA ARG A 106 -7.33 -12.41 -17.59
C ARG A 106 -7.11 -11.07 -18.28
N LEU A 107 -6.30 -11.07 -19.34
CA LEU A 107 -6.21 -9.91 -20.23
C LEU A 107 -7.46 -9.89 -21.10
N GLU A 108 -8.29 -8.87 -20.91
CA GLU A 108 -9.49 -8.65 -21.72
C GLU A 108 -9.46 -7.25 -22.32
N THR A 109 -10.13 -7.06 -23.46
CA THR A 109 -10.10 -5.78 -24.19
C THR A 109 -10.74 -4.63 -23.40
N ALA A 110 -11.68 -4.92 -22.50
CA ALA A 110 -12.47 -3.94 -21.76
C ALA A 110 -12.23 -3.97 -20.24
N ARG A 111 -11.31 -4.80 -19.74
CA ARG A 111 -11.03 -4.94 -18.30
C ARG A 111 -9.54 -4.99 -18.06
N PHE A 112 -9.13 -4.38 -16.96
CA PHE A 112 -7.78 -4.50 -16.45
C PHE A 112 -7.71 -5.68 -15.49
N ALA A 113 -6.54 -6.26 -15.34
CA ALA A 113 -6.33 -7.34 -14.38
C ALA A 113 -6.05 -6.76 -12.99
N ASP A 114 -6.46 -7.49 -11.96
CA ASP A 114 -6.14 -7.14 -10.58
C ASP A 114 -4.62 -7.09 -10.36
N GLY A 115 -4.21 -6.27 -9.41
CA GLY A 115 -2.81 -6.04 -9.12
C GLY A 115 -2.53 -5.73 -7.67
N ALA A 116 -1.32 -6.03 -7.23
CA ALA A 116 -0.83 -5.67 -5.90
C ALA A 116 0.64 -5.29 -5.99
N ALA A 117 1.08 -4.33 -5.17
CA ALA A 117 2.48 -3.96 -5.10
C ALA A 117 2.96 -3.71 -3.68
N LEU A 118 4.23 -4.04 -3.45
CA LEU A 118 5.02 -3.65 -2.29
C LEU A 118 6.07 -2.65 -2.75
N GLN A 119 6.28 -1.59 -1.99
CA GLN A 119 7.29 -0.59 -2.30
C GLN A 119 8.23 -0.40 -1.11
N PHE A 120 9.51 -0.24 -1.40
CA PHE A 120 10.55 0.02 -0.41
C PHE A 120 11.42 1.20 -0.88
N PRO A 121 11.82 2.13 0.00
CA PRO A 121 12.83 3.10 -0.36
C PRO A 121 14.17 2.38 -0.50
N ARG A 122 14.90 2.63 -1.61
CA ARG A 122 16.19 1.98 -1.86
C ARG A 122 17.20 2.31 -0.76
N SER A 123 17.18 3.56 -0.30
CA SER A 123 18.00 4.06 0.81
C SER A 123 17.68 3.42 2.17
N GLY A 124 16.52 2.76 2.29
CA GLY A 124 15.97 2.28 3.57
C GLY A 124 15.43 3.38 4.49
N LYS A 125 15.44 4.65 4.06
CA LYS A 125 15.03 5.79 4.88
C LYS A 125 13.60 6.22 4.53
N ALA A 126 12.80 6.50 5.55
CA ALA A 126 11.43 7.03 5.39
C ALA A 126 11.38 8.47 4.85
N SER A 127 12.53 9.15 4.72
CA SER A 127 12.64 10.47 4.08
C SER A 127 12.41 10.44 2.58
N THR A 128 12.54 9.28 1.93
CA THR A 128 12.13 9.08 0.54
C THR A 128 10.61 9.14 0.45
N ALA A 129 10.04 9.83 -0.54
CA ALA A 129 8.59 9.96 -0.66
C ALA A 129 7.92 8.58 -0.89
N PRO A 130 6.81 8.26 -0.19
CA PRO A 130 6.07 7.01 -0.40
C PRO A 130 5.29 6.99 -1.74
N PHE A 131 5.29 8.10 -2.47
CA PHE A 131 4.63 8.27 -3.76
C PHE A 131 5.61 8.03 -4.92
N MET A 132 6.19 6.82 -4.97
CA MET A 132 7.15 6.39 -5.99
C MET A 132 8.52 7.11 -5.97
N GLY A 133 8.91 7.74 -4.86
CA GLY A 133 10.19 8.43 -4.75
C GLY A 133 10.21 9.81 -5.42
N GLY A 134 11.40 10.26 -5.84
CA GLY A 134 11.60 11.52 -6.54
C GLY A 134 12.88 12.26 -6.14
N GLY A 135 13.44 13.03 -7.08
CA GLY A 135 14.63 13.85 -6.84
C GLY A 135 15.88 13.02 -6.51
N GLY A 136 16.07 11.89 -7.18
CA GLY A 136 17.16 10.93 -6.94
C GLY A 136 16.90 9.98 -5.76
N GLN A 137 15.79 10.16 -5.03
CA GLN A 137 15.39 9.26 -3.95
C GLN A 137 14.53 8.13 -4.51
N THR A 138 15.19 7.10 -5.03
CA THR A 138 14.51 6.01 -5.72
C THR A 138 13.86 5.00 -4.78
N VAL A 139 12.82 4.34 -5.28
CA VAL A 139 12.14 3.22 -4.65
C VAL A 139 12.33 1.94 -5.48
N ASN A 140 12.31 0.80 -4.80
CA ASN A 140 12.18 -0.51 -5.42
C ASN A 140 10.75 -1.01 -5.19
N ILE A 141 10.08 -1.45 -6.25
CA ILE A 141 8.68 -1.87 -6.25
C ILE A 141 8.60 -3.33 -6.70
N TRP A 142 7.91 -4.16 -5.92
CA TRP A 142 7.57 -5.53 -6.26
C TRP A 142 6.12 -5.52 -6.70
N TYR A 143 5.86 -5.74 -7.98
CA TYR A 143 4.51 -5.62 -8.56
C TYR A 143 4.02 -6.97 -9.06
N TRP A 144 2.91 -7.46 -8.52
CA TRP A 144 2.20 -8.63 -9.01
C TRP A 144 0.97 -8.21 -9.82
N ASN A 145 0.68 -8.97 -10.88
CA ASN A 145 -0.50 -8.79 -11.72
C ASN A 145 -1.19 -10.14 -11.95
N ALA A 146 -2.51 -10.16 -11.81
CA ALA A 146 -3.33 -11.36 -11.83
C ALA A 146 -3.29 -12.10 -13.17
N ALA A 147 -3.24 -11.38 -14.30
CA ALA A 147 -3.25 -12.01 -15.62
C ALA A 147 -1.99 -12.85 -15.92
N ARG A 148 -0.84 -12.41 -15.40
CA ARG A 148 0.44 -13.16 -15.51
C ARG A 148 0.75 -14.00 -14.29
N ASN A 149 -0.02 -13.84 -13.22
CA ASN A 149 0.14 -14.43 -11.90
C ASN A 149 1.60 -14.56 -11.44
N SER A 150 2.35 -13.47 -11.56
CA SER A 150 3.78 -13.38 -11.27
C SER A 150 4.14 -11.96 -10.86
N ALA A 151 5.30 -11.79 -10.22
CA ALA A 151 5.85 -10.48 -9.86
C ALA A 151 6.79 -9.90 -10.93
N GLU A 152 6.95 -8.59 -10.89
CA GLU A 152 8.01 -7.82 -11.54
C GLU A 152 8.80 -7.07 -10.46
N ASN A 153 10.11 -6.98 -10.67
CA ASN A 153 11.01 -6.13 -9.89
C ASN A 153 11.20 -4.80 -10.62
N LEU A 154 10.71 -3.72 -10.05
CA LEU A 154 10.62 -2.40 -10.67
C LEU A 154 11.35 -1.34 -9.83
N MET A 155 11.63 -0.20 -10.45
CA MET A 155 12.20 0.99 -9.80
C MET A 155 11.44 2.23 -10.25
N ALA A 156 11.37 3.24 -9.38
CA ALA A 156 10.90 4.57 -9.73
C ALA A 156 11.70 5.66 -9.00
N ASP A 157 11.80 6.82 -9.62
CA ASP A 157 12.30 8.09 -9.10
C ASP A 157 11.26 9.20 -9.30
N GLY A 158 10.03 8.95 -8.84
CA GLY A 158 8.87 9.83 -9.00
C GLY A 158 7.92 9.43 -10.13
N PHE A 159 6.84 10.18 -10.30
CA PHE A 159 5.81 9.88 -11.29
C PHE A 159 6.35 9.87 -12.72
N GLY A 160 5.91 8.89 -13.53
CA GLY A 160 6.32 8.74 -14.93
C GLY A 160 7.69 8.10 -15.15
N THR A 161 8.42 7.73 -14.09
CA THR A 161 9.78 7.15 -14.18
C THR A 161 9.83 5.65 -13.94
N LEU A 162 8.66 4.99 -13.82
CA LEU A 162 8.58 3.56 -13.53
C LEU A 162 9.32 2.75 -14.59
N ALA A 163 10.28 1.94 -14.16
CA ALA A 163 11.09 1.12 -15.04
C ALA A 163 11.24 -0.29 -14.48
N ARG A 164 11.30 -1.27 -15.39
CA ARG A 164 11.61 -2.65 -15.05
C ARG A 164 13.12 -2.80 -14.81
N LEU A 165 13.49 -3.45 -13.70
CA LEU A 165 14.89 -3.71 -13.39
C LEU A 165 15.45 -4.87 -14.23
N PRO A 166 16.75 -4.88 -14.58
CA PRO A 166 17.35 -5.98 -15.34
C PRO A 166 17.19 -7.34 -14.65
N VAL A 167 17.34 -7.38 -13.33
CA VAL A 167 17.20 -8.61 -12.53
C VAL A 167 15.77 -8.70 -11.97
N GLN A 168 15.09 -9.80 -12.27
CA GLN A 168 13.72 -10.11 -11.84
C GLN A 168 13.71 -11.24 -10.80
N ASP A 169 14.31 -10.98 -9.64
CA ASP A 169 14.52 -11.96 -8.56
C ASP A 169 13.37 -12.03 -7.54
N VAL A 170 12.33 -11.22 -7.74
CA VAL A 170 11.11 -11.24 -6.93
C VAL A 170 10.15 -12.27 -7.52
N ARG A 171 9.70 -13.21 -6.68
CA ARG A 171 8.65 -14.16 -7.02
C ARG A 171 7.34 -13.72 -6.37
N ALA A 172 6.23 -13.98 -7.03
CA ALA A 172 4.92 -13.88 -6.39
C ALA A 172 3.92 -14.82 -7.03
N TYR A 173 2.95 -15.24 -6.24
CA TYR A 173 1.82 -16.03 -6.71
C TYR A 173 0.57 -15.60 -5.95
N GLY A 174 -0.54 -15.52 -6.68
CA GLY A 174 -1.84 -15.13 -6.19
C GLY A 174 -2.90 -16.18 -6.48
N ARG A 175 -3.86 -16.31 -5.56
CA ARG A 175 -5.08 -17.09 -5.72
C ARG A 175 -6.27 -16.27 -5.24
N HIS A 176 -7.33 -16.26 -6.03
CA HIS A 176 -8.63 -15.75 -5.62
C HIS A 176 -9.49 -16.91 -5.12
N ALA A 177 -10.07 -16.75 -3.93
CA ALA A 177 -11.01 -17.68 -3.34
C ALA A 177 -11.89 -16.94 -2.32
N ASP A 178 -13.17 -17.33 -2.23
CA ASP A 178 -14.12 -16.81 -1.23
C ASP A 178 -14.28 -15.27 -1.26
N GLY A 179 -14.28 -14.69 -2.47
CA GLY A 179 -14.42 -13.24 -2.65
C GLY A 179 -13.21 -12.45 -2.16
N LYS A 180 -12.03 -13.08 -2.13
CA LYS A 180 -10.77 -12.45 -1.73
C LYS A 180 -9.62 -12.88 -2.61
N TRP A 181 -8.70 -11.96 -2.84
CA TRP A 181 -7.36 -12.31 -3.30
C TRP A 181 -6.45 -12.60 -2.12
N ARG A 182 -5.61 -13.62 -2.26
CA ARG A 182 -4.39 -13.82 -1.47
C ARG A 182 -3.21 -13.81 -2.42
N VAL A 183 -2.21 -12.97 -2.14
CA VAL A 183 -0.98 -12.88 -2.94
C VAL A 183 0.20 -12.96 -2.01
N VAL A 184 1.13 -13.88 -2.29
CA VAL A 184 2.40 -13.98 -1.55
C VAL A 184 3.53 -13.52 -2.45
N PHE A 185 4.31 -12.56 -1.97
CA PHE A 185 5.59 -12.18 -2.54
C PHE A 185 6.71 -12.89 -1.80
N PHE A 186 7.75 -13.29 -2.52
CA PHE A 186 9.01 -13.78 -1.99
C PHE A 186 10.18 -13.05 -2.64
N ARG A 187 11.17 -12.66 -1.84
CA ARG A 187 12.50 -12.34 -2.34
C ARG A 187 13.56 -12.84 -1.37
N ALA A 188 14.66 -13.36 -1.91
CA ALA A 188 15.81 -13.75 -1.11
C ALA A 188 16.40 -12.56 -0.35
N TRP A 189 17.09 -12.82 0.77
CA TRP A 189 17.71 -11.76 1.58
C TRP A 189 18.68 -10.88 0.78
N ARG A 190 19.40 -11.52 -0.14
CA ARG A 190 20.35 -10.87 -1.04
C ARG A 190 19.79 -10.90 -2.46
N SER A 191 19.91 -9.77 -3.13
CA SER A 191 19.58 -9.59 -4.53
C SER A 191 20.86 -9.29 -5.30
N PRO A 192 21.06 -9.87 -6.50
CA PRO A 192 22.14 -9.44 -7.39
C PRO A 192 21.81 -8.13 -8.12
N GLU A 193 20.56 -7.66 -8.08
CA GLU A 193 20.13 -6.36 -8.61
C GLU A 193 20.71 -5.20 -7.77
N PRO A 194 21.59 -4.34 -8.32
CA PRO A 194 22.16 -3.22 -7.57
C PRO A 194 21.13 -2.19 -7.08
N GLN A 195 19.97 -2.10 -7.75
CA GLN A 195 18.91 -1.16 -7.40
C GLN A 195 17.84 -1.75 -6.46
N ALA A 196 17.95 -3.03 -6.09
CA ALA A 196 17.04 -3.66 -5.15
C ALA A 196 17.13 -3.01 -3.75
N ALA A 197 15.99 -2.88 -3.07
CA ALA A 197 16.00 -2.48 -1.66
C ALA A 197 16.71 -3.53 -0.80
N ALA A 198 17.63 -3.12 0.07
CA ALA A 198 18.26 -4.04 1.01
C ALA A 198 17.23 -4.58 2.03
N LEU A 199 17.30 -5.88 2.37
CA LEU A 199 16.48 -6.49 3.41
C LEU A 199 17.40 -6.87 4.59
N PRO A 200 17.19 -6.32 5.80
CA PRO A 200 18.00 -6.67 6.94
C PRO A 200 17.66 -8.07 7.46
N MET A 201 18.67 -8.81 7.90
CA MET A 201 18.48 -10.11 8.57
C MET A 201 18.42 -9.97 10.09
N ALA A 202 18.89 -8.84 10.63
CA ALA A 202 18.95 -8.58 12.07
C ALA A 202 17.55 -8.45 12.68
N SER A 203 17.31 -9.16 13.78
CA SER A 203 16.05 -9.02 14.53
C SER A 203 15.93 -7.63 15.13
N GLY A 204 14.71 -7.09 15.16
CA GLY A 204 14.38 -5.74 15.57
C GLY A 204 14.63 -4.68 14.50
N ALA A 205 15.28 -5.03 13.37
CA ALA A 205 15.47 -4.09 12.28
C ALA A 205 14.12 -3.64 11.72
N ARG A 206 14.06 -2.40 11.23
CA ARG A 206 12.84 -1.79 10.69
C ARG A 206 13.09 -1.29 9.28
N ARG A 207 12.14 -1.52 8.39
CA ARG A 207 12.16 -1.00 7.01
C ARG A 207 10.84 -0.31 6.68
N PRO A 208 10.88 0.88 6.06
CA PRO A 208 9.68 1.45 5.47
C PRO A 208 9.17 0.54 4.34
N ILE A 209 7.86 0.29 4.33
CA ILE A 209 7.16 -0.45 3.28
C ILE A 209 5.83 0.26 2.97
N ALA A 210 5.48 0.39 1.70
CA ALA A 210 4.18 0.91 1.27
C ALA A 210 3.50 -0.11 0.36
N PHE A 211 2.18 -0.01 0.25
CA PHE A 211 1.36 -0.98 -0.45
C PHE A 211 0.47 -0.30 -1.47
N ALA A 212 0.16 -1.02 -2.55
CA ALA A 212 -0.87 -0.63 -3.49
C ALA A 212 -1.68 -1.85 -3.96
N VAL A 213 -2.97 -1.65 -4.24
CA VAL A 213 -3.90 -2.64 -4.80
C VAL A 213 -4.67 -1.99 -5.93
N TRP A 214 -4.84 -2.74 -7.03
CA TRP A 214 -5.64 -2.37 -8.17
C TRP A 214 -6.79 -3.36 -8.31
N ASN A 215 -8.02 -2.87 -8.36
CA ASN A 215 -9.21 -3.64 -8.70
C ASN A 215 -9.55 -3.47 -10.20
N GLY A 216 -9.38 -4.55 -10.97
CA GLY A 216 -9.51 -4.59 -12.41
C GLY A 216 -10.90 -4.21 -12.91
N ARG A 217 -11.94 -4.69 -12.22
CA ARG A 217 -13.35 -4.36 -12.48
C ARG A 217 -13.61 -2.86 -12.37
N ASN A 218 -12.98 -2.16 -11.42
CA ASN A 218 -13.06 -0.71 -11.27
C ASN A 218 -12.18 0.07 -12.27
N GLN A 219 -11.61 -0.61 -13.26
CA GLN A 219 -10.73 -0.02 -14.26
C GLN A 219 -9.43 0.57 -13.69
N GLU A 220 -9.06 0.15 -12.48
CA GLU A 220 -7.85 0.59 -11.80
C GLU A 220 -6.62 0.05 -12.55
N ARG A 221 -5.74 0.98 -12.93
CA ARG A 221 -4.44 0.70 -13.58
C ARG A 221 -3.51 1.89 -13.39
N ASP A 222 -2.22 1.68 -13.61
CA ASP A 222 -1.20 2.72 -13.52
C ASP A 222 -1.26 3.46 -12.16
N GLY A 223 -1.54 4.76 -12.18
CA GLY A 223 -1.71 5.58 -10.98
C GLY A 223 -3.06 5.42 -10.29
N PHE A 224 -4.10 4.90 -10.97
CA PHE A 224 -5.42 4.72 -10.38
C PHE A 224 -5.48 3.42 -9.62
N LYS A 225 -5.39 3.52 -8.29
CA LYS A 225 -5.24 2.41 -7.37
C LYS A 225 -5.49 2.84 -5.93
N ALA A 226 -5.72 1.86 -5.06
CA ALA A 226 -5.72 2.05 -3.63
C ALA A 226 -4.27 1.94 -3.08
N VAL A 227 -3.85 2.83 -2.19
CA VAL A 227 -2.49 2.88 -1.61
C VAL A 227 -2.51 3.18 -0.12
N THR A 228 -1.44 2.79 0.58
CA THR A 228 -1.11 3.43 1.85
C THR A 228 -0.55 4.84 1.60
N LEU A 229 -1.09 5.87 2.27
CA LEU A 229 -0.67 7.27 2.08
C LEU A 229 0.64 7.63 2.80
N ALA A 230 1.08 6.78 3.73
CA ALA A 230 2.35 6.89 4.43
C ALA A 230 3.10 5.56 4.39
N TRP A 231 4.41 5.62 4.64
CA TRP A 231 5.19 4.41 4.90
C TRP A 231 4.62 3.67 6.11
N GLN A 232 4.36 2.38 5.94
CA GLN A 232 4.19 1.42 7.02
C GLN A 232 5.56 0.87 7.42
N ILE A 233 5.59 0.04 8.46
CA ILE A 233 6.84 -0.42 9.06
C ILE A 233 6.88 -1.94 9.01
N LEU A 234 7.80 -2.49 8.24
CA LEU A 234 8.17 -3.90 8.30
C LEU A 234 9.23 -4.08 9.39
N GLN A 235 8.91 -4.87 10.41
CA GLN A 235 9.79 -5.17 11.54
C GLN A 235 10.23 -6.63 11.51
N PHE A 236 11.55 -6.83 11.39
CA PHE A 236 12.19 -8.14 11.26
C PHE A 236 12.26 -8.83 12.62
#